data_AF-A0A7X7PAM5-F1
#
_entry.id   AF-A0A7X7PAM5-F1
#
_cell.length_a   1.000
_cell.length_b   1.000
_cell.length_c   1.000
_cell.angle_alpha   90.00
_cell.angle_beta   90.00
_cell.angle_gamma   90.00
#
_symmetry.space_group_name_H-M   'P 1'
#
loop_
_entity.id
_entity.type
_entity.pdbx_description
1 polymer ?
#
loop_
_entity_poly.entity_id
_entity_poly.type
_entity_poly.pdbx_seq_one_letter_code
_entity_poly.pdbx_strand_id
1 'polypeptide(L)'
;MAPERNGRKPDIQHCGPVQRRGARRDGMTYDERLLDDRGPTDWVHTDPWRVLRIQSEFVEGFGALAEVPRAVSVFGSARTTEGHPAYATGRALGE
;
A
#
# COMPACT_ATOMS: atom_id res chain seq x y z
N MET A 1 41.36 -24.77 15.91
CA MET A 1 40.74 -24.30 17.16
C MET A 1 40.15 -22.93 16.86
N ALA A 2 38.87 -22.85 16.50
CA ALA A 2 38.20 -21.59 16.20
C ALA A 2 37.77 -20.93 17.51
N PRO A 3 37.85 -19.59 17.64
CA PRO A 3 37.43 -18.93 18.87
C PRO A 3 35.90 -19.03 18.97
N GLU A 4 35.43 -19.60 20.07
CA GLU A 4 34.01 -19.63 20.40
C GLU A 4 33.51 -18.19 20.53
N ARG A 5 32.71 -17.77 19.56
CA ARG A 5 32.04 -16.47 19.55
C ARG A 5 30.92 -16.52 20.58
N ASN A 6 31.27 -16.36 21.85
CA ASN A 6 30.31 -16.16 22.94
C ASN A 6 29.64 -14.79 22.76
N GLY A 7 28.72 -14.71 21.79
CA GLY A 7 27.90 -13.56 21.50
C GLY A 7 26.83 -13.44 22.57
N ARG A 8 27.21 -12.93 23.75
CA ARG A 8 26.26 -12.56 24.80
C ARG A 8 25.32 -11.52 24.20
N LYS A 9 24.14 -11.96 23.73
CA LYS A 9 23.12 -11.06 23.18
C LYS A 9 22.88 -9.99 24.25
N PRO A 10 22.90 -8.69 23.90
CA PRO A 10 22.81 -7.59 24.89
C PRO A 10 21.62 -7.80 25.82
N ASP A 11 21.71 -7.42 27.09
CA ASP A 11 20.63 -7.65 28.09
C ASP A 11 19.30 -6.95 27.72
N ILE A 12 19.41 -5.92 26.88
CA ILE A 12 18.30 -5.07 26.43
C ILE A 12 18.18 -5.18 24.91
N GLN A 13 16.97 -5.37 24.42
CA GLN A 13 16.63 -5.24 23.01
C GLN A 13 15.83 -3.95 22.81
N HIS A 14 16.29 -3.09 21.91
CA HIS A 14 15.60 -1.87 21.52
C HIS A 14 14.91 -2.08 20.17
N CYS A 15 13.61 -1.81 20.11
CA CYS A 15 12.77 -1.92 18.92
C CYS A 15 12.05 -0.59 18.73
N GLY A 16 12.78 0.40 18.21
CA GLY A 16 12.34 1.79 18.20
C GLY A 16 12.07 2.30 19.63
N PRO A 17 10.88 2.84 19.94
CA PRO A 17 10.56 3.34 21.27
C PRO A 17 10.37 2.25 22.34
N VAL A 18 10.35 0.96 21.94
CA VAL A 18 10.10 -0.16 22.85
C VAL A 18 11.42 -0.79 23.32
N GLN A 19 11.56 -0.97 24.64
CA GLN A 19 12.66 -1.74 25.24
C GLN A 19 12.14 -3.08 25.80
N ARG A 20 12.79 -4.18 25.44
CA ARG A 20 12.52 -5.52 25.96
C ARG A 20 13.75 -6.03 26.73
N ARG A 21 13.53 -6.69 27.87
CA ARG A 21 14.58 -7.24 28.74
C ARG A 21 14.21 -8.64 29.22
N GLY A 22 15.22 -9.46 29.54
CA GLY A 22 15.04 -10.79 30.13
C GLY A 22 14.10 -11.70 29.31
N ALA A 23 13.17 -12.37 29.98
CA ALA A 23 12.25 -13.36 29.40
C ALA A 23 11.20 -12.79 28.42
N ARG A 24 11.10 -11.46 28.26
CA ARG A 24 10.22 -10.80 27.25
C ARG A 24 10.87 -10.64 25.88
N ARG A 25 12.11 -11.14 25.72
CA ARG A 25 12.79 -11.23 24.43
C ARG A 25 12.16 -12.38 23.63
N ASP A 26 11.46 -12.03 22.55
CA ASP A 26 11.01 -13.03 21.59
C ASP A 26 12.23 -13.73 20.96
N GLY A 27 12.11 -15.04 20.72
CA GLY A 27 13.16 -15.83 20.07
C GLY A 27 13.32 -15.52 18.58
N MET A 28 12.31 -14.88 17.99
CA MET A 28 12.25 -14.47 16.59
C MET A 28 12.37 -12.95 16.47
N THR A 29 12.87 -12.52 15.33
CA THR A 29 12.90 -11.09 14.96
C THR A 29 11.53 -10.64 14.44
N TYR A 30 11.26 -9.32 14.44
CA TYR A 30 9.96 -8.79 14.02
C TYR A 30 9.73 -8.96 12.51
N ASP A 31 10.79 -8.83 11.72
CA ASP A 31 10.83 -9.09 10.28
C ASP A 31 10.64 -10.57 9.96
N GLU A 32 11.30 -11.48 10.68
CA GLU A 32 11.06 -12.93 10.58
C GLU A 32 9.59 -13.27 10.84
N ARG A 33 8.98 -12.71 11.89
CA ARG A 33 7.54 -12.88 12.15
C ARG A 33 6.66 -12.32 11.05
N LEU A 34 6.99 -11.16 10.48
CA LEU A 34 6.21 -10.53 9.40
C LEU A 34 6.27 -11.32 8.09
N LEU A 35 7.42 -11.94 7.79
CA LEU A 35 7.67 -12.63 6.52
C LEU A 35 7.25 -14.10 6.54
N ASP A 36 7.36 -14.78 7.69
CA ASP A 36 7.02 -16.20 7.81
C ASP A 36 5.54 -16.46 8.11
N ASP A 37 4.85 -15.52 8.77
CA ASP A 37 3.45 -15.71 9.19
C ASP A 37 2.47 -15.38 8.06
N ARG A 38 1.94 -16.41 7.41
CA ARG A 38 0.80 -16.30 6.48
C ARG A 38 -0.51 -16.56 7.23
N GLY A 39 -0.79 -15.70 8.20
CA GLY A 39 -2.02 -15.75 8.98
C GLY A 39 -3.31 -15.62 8.14
N PRO A 40 -4.48 -15.74 8.77
CA PRO A 40 -5.77 -15.65 8.08
C PRO A 40 -5.90 -14.34 7.30
N THR A 41 -6.41 -14.41 6.07
CA THR A 41 -6.54 -13.23 5.17
C THR A 41 -7.90 -12.56 5.22
N ASP A 42 -8.87 -13.07 6.00
CA ASP A 42 -10.26 -12.58 5.98
C ASP A 42 -10.41 -11.08 6.27
N TRP A 43 -9.46 -10.51 7.02
CA TRP A 43 -9.42 -9.07 7.31
C TRP A 43 -9.35 -8.21 6.04
N VAL A 44 -8.81 -8.72 4.92
CA VAL A 44 -8.74 -7.99 3.65
C VAL A 44 -10.12 -7.72 3.03
N HIS A 45 -11.16 -8.41 3.49
CA HIS A 45 -12.53 -8.22 3.01
C HIS A 45 -13.38 -7.35 3.95
N THR A 46 -12.82 -6.92 5.08
CA THR A 46 -13.53 -6.12 6.08
C THR A 46 -13.56 -4.64 5.72
N ASP A 47 -14.55 -3.92 6.26
CA ASP A 47 -14.67 -2.48 6.04
C ASP A 47 -13.45 -1.66 6.53
N PRO A 48 -12.81 -1.97 7.68
CA PRO A 48 -11.55 -1.32 8.06
C PRO A 48 -10.46 -1.41 6.99
N TRP A 49 -10.31 -2.56 6.32
CA TRP A 49 -9.34 -2.69 5.23
C TRP A 49 -9.76 -1.92 3.98
N ARG A 50 -11.07 -1.88 3.66
CA ARG A 50 -11.60 -1.07 2.56
C ARG A 50 -11.32 0.41 2.75
N VAL A 51 -11.42 0.93 3.98
CA VAL A 51 -11.07 2.33 4.29
C VAL A 51 -9.62 2.63 3.96
N LEU A 52 -8.68 1.74 4.33
CA LEU A 52 -7.26 1.91 4.01
C LEU A 52 -7.00 1.85 2.49
N ARG A 53 -7.73 0.99 1.75
CA ARG A 53 -7.65 0.96 0.29
C ARG A 53 -8.15 2.24 -0.36
N ILE A 54 -9.32 2.74 0.07
CA ILE A 54 -9.87 4.01 -0.43
C ILE A 54 -8.91 5.17 -0.17
N GLN A 55 -8.33 5.25 1.05
CA GLN A 55 -7.31 6.24 1.36
C GLN A 55 -6.11 6.15 0.41
N SER A 56 -5.64 4.92 0.14
CA SER A 56 -4.51 4.68 -0.77
C SER A 56 -4.83 5.16 -2.20
N GLU A 57 -6.04 4.89 -2.70
CA GLU A 57 -6.51 5.36 -4.01
C GLU A 57 -6.53 6.90 -4.10
N PHE A 58 -6.92 7.60 -3.02
CA PHE A 58 -6.83 9.06 -2.98
C PHE A 58 -5.39 9.58 -3.03
N VAL A 59 -4.48 8.97 -2.25
CA VAL A 59 -3.05 9.36 -2.27
C VAL A 59 -2.45 9.16 -3.66
N GLU A 60 -2.73 8.03 -4.29
CA GLU A 60 -2.29 7.73 -5.65
C GLU A 60 -2.89 8.70 -6.67
N GLY A 61 -4.20 8.92 -6.62
CA GLY A 61 -4.92 9.80 -7.53
C GLY A 61 -4.47 11.25 -7.45
N PHE A 62 -4.25 11.78 -6.24
CA PHE A 62 -3.74 13.15 -6.07
C PHE A 62 -2.29 13.28 -6.54
N GLY A 63 -1.45 12.27 -6.29
CA GLY A 63 -0.08 12.25 -6.80
C GLY A 63 -0.03 12.26 -8.34
N ALA A 64 -0.85 11.43 -8.99
CA ALA A 64 -0.90 11.34 -10.45
C ALA A 64 -1.44 12.62 -11.13
N LEU A 65 -2.33 13.35 -10.46
CA LEU A 65 -2.96 14.56 -10.99
C LEU A 65 -2.30 15.87 -10.52
N ALA A 66 -1.19 15.80 -9.78
CA ALA A 66 -0.59 16.94 -9.09
C ALA A 66 -0.17 18.10 -10.02
N GLU A 67 0.28 17.77 -11.24
CA GLU A 67 0.77 18.75 -12.22
C GLU A 67 -0.23 19.02 -13.35
N VAL A 68 -1.45 18.48 -13.27
CA VAL A 68 -2.47 18.67 -14.30
C VAL A 68 -2.88 20.15 -14.32
N PRO A 69 -2.78 20.84 -15.48
CA PRO A 69 -3.22 22.23 -15.60
C PRO A 69 -4.76 22.31 -15.58
N ARG A 70 -5.33 23.49 -15.86
CA ARG A 70 -6.79 23.63 -15.99
C ARG A 70 -7.34 22.60 -16.98
N ALA A 71 -8.28 21.80 -16.51
CA ALA A 71 -8.86 20.69 -17.26
C ALA A 71 -10.40 20.77 -17.24
N VAL A 72 -11.02 20.07 -18.19
CA VAL A 72 -12.47 19.88 -18.27
C VAL A 72 -12.75 18.39 -18.27
N SER A 73 -13.65 17.94 -17.40
CA SER A 73 -14.13 16.55 -17.41
C SER A 73 -15.29 16.41 -18.40
N VAL A 74 -15.12 15.57 -19.42
CA VAL A 74 -16.14 15.26 -20.41
C VAL A 74 -16.66 13.85 -20.17
N PHE A 75 -17.99 13.68 -20.12
CA PHE A 75 -18.64 12.38 -19.94
C PHE A 75 -19.44 12.00 -21.19
N GLY A 76 -19.52 10.71 -21.46
CA GLY A 76 -20.25 10.16 -22.60
C GLY A 76 -20.53 8.67 -22.42
N SER A 77 -21.33 8.11 -23.32
CA SER A 77 -21.66 6.68 -23.31
C SER A 77 -20.42 5.84 -23.63
N ALA A 78 -20.07 4.90 -22.75
CA ALA A 78 -19.03 3.88 -23.02
C ALA A 78 -19.39 2.91 -24.16
N ARG A 79 -20.62 2.98 -24.69
CA ARG A 79 -21.16 2.09 -25.73
C ARG A 79 -21.17 2.72 -27.12
N THR A 80 -20.80 4.00 -27.26
CA THR A 80 -20.81 4.69 -28.56
C THR A 80 -19.67 4.18 -29.43
N THR A 81 -20.00 3.59 -30.58
CA THR A 81 -19.01 3.08 -31.55
C THR A 81 -18.44 4.22 -32.40
N GLU A 82 -17.28 3.98 -33.03
CA GLU A 82 -16.54 5.00 -33.79
C GLU A 82 -17.34 5.60 -34.97
N GLY A 83 -18.25 4.81 -35.58
CA GLY A 83 -19.10 5.27 -36.68
C GLY A 83 -20.32 6.10 -36.26
N HIS A 84 -20.58 6.24 -34.96
CA HIS A 84 -21.75 6.97 -34.47
C HIS A 84 -21.47 8.49 -34.47
N PRO A 85 -22.42 9.36 -34.89
CA PRO A 85 -22.20 10.81 -34.96
C PRO A 85 -21.69 11.44 -33.66
N ALA A 86 -22.20 10.99 -32.50
CA ALA A 86 -21.74 11.45 -31.19
C ALA A 86 -20.25 11.17 -30.91
N TYR A 87 -19.66 10.11 -31.49
CA TYR A 87 -18.23 9.84 -31.38
C TYR A 87 -17.41 10.91 -32.12
N ALA A 88 -17.82 11.26 -33.34
CA ALA A 88 -17.20 12.32 -34.11
C ALA A 88 -17.29 13.68 -33.38
N THR A 89 -18.45 14.01 -32.79
CA THR A 89 -18.60 15.21 -31.95
C THR A 89 -17.66 15.17 -30.74
N GLY A 90 -17.54 14.04 -30.05
CA GLY A 90 -16.64 13.89 -28.90
C GLY A 90 -15.17 14.08 -29.27
N ARG A 91 -14.75 13.62 -30.45
CA ARG A 91 -13.40 13.87 -30.99
C ARG A 91 -13.17 15.36 -31.27
N ALA A 92 -14.07 15.98 -32.03
CA ALA A 92 -13.96 17.40 -32.37
C ALA A 92 -14.00 18.32 -31.13
N LEU A 93 -14.63 17.89 -30.02
CA LEU A 93 -14.64 18.60 -28.75
C LEU A 93 -13.29 18.55 -28.01
N GLY A 94 -12.50 17.49 -28.22
CA GLY A 94 -11.23 17.27 -27.53
C GLY A 94 -9.98 17.69 -28.32
N GLU A 95 -10.14 18.10 -29.57
CA GLU A 95 -9.10 18.73 -30.41
C GLU A 95 -8.83 20.17 -29.97
#